data_AF-A0A8D8B8X0-F1
#
_entry.id   AF-A0A8D8B8X0-F1
#
_cell.length_a   1.000
_cell.length_b   1.000
_cell.length_c   1.000
_cell.angle_alpha   90.00
_cell.angle_beta   90.00
_cell.angle_gamma   90.00
#
_symmetry.space_group_name_H-M   'P 1'
#
loop_
_entity.id
_entity.type
_entity.pdbx_description
1 polymer ?
#
loop_
_entity_poly.entity_id
_entity_poly.type
_entity_poly.pdbx_seq_one_letter_code
_entity_poly.pdbx_strand_id
1 'polypeptide(L)'
;NLFPKDDLDQIMNELIPIMKKVDPKRIPTQDNLYDFFISRAKANLHIVLCFSPVGEKFRNRSLKFPGLISGCTIDWFQRWPEDALIAVSNHFLKDYSIVCKPEVKQNLIEIMAFVQDKVAEICVDYYERFRRQAHVTPKSFLSFLEGYKVIYQEKHDNIAVLASRMQTGL
;
A
#
# COMPACT_ATOMS: atom_id res chain seq x y z
N ASN A 1 7.98 21.56 -23.38
CA ASN A 1 8.61 20.53 -24.24
C ASN A 1 9.46 19.63 -23.38
N LEU A 2 9.09 18.34 -23.30
CA LEU A 2 9.81 17.35 -22.49
C LEU A 2 11.07 16.85 -23.21
N PHE A 3 11.03 16.78 -24.54
CA PHE A 3 12.14 16.33 -25.37
C PHE A 3 12.73 17.51 -26.15
N PRO A 4 14.07 17.62 -26.20
CA PRO A 4 14.79 18.39 -27.22
C PRO A 4 14.45 17.91 -28.64
N LYS A 5 14.73 18.74 -29.65
CA LYS A 5 14.49 18.37 -31.05
C LYS A 5 15.32 17.15 -31.47
N ASP A 6 16.60 17.14 -31.12
CA ASP A 6 17.53 16.07 -31.51
C ASP A 6 17.07 14.70 -30.98
N ASP A 7 16.58 14.64 -29.73
CA ASP A 7 16.03 13.43 -29.13
C ASP A 7 14.74 12.96 -29.83
N LEU A 8 13.86 13.89 -30.21
CA LEU A 8 12.64 13.56 -30.94
C LEU A 8 12.95 12.99 -32.33
N ASP A 9 13.90 13.58 -33.04
CA ASP A 9 14.30 13.11 -34.37
C ASP A 9 14.94 11.72 -34.28
N GLN A 10 15.75 11.46 -33.25
CA GLN A 10 16.29 10.12 -32.98
C GLN A 10 15.17 9.09 -32.73
N ILE A 11 14.23 9.40 -31.82
CA ILE A 11 13.10 8.51 -31.50
C ILE A 11 12.25 8.24 -32.75
N MET A 12 11.95 9.27 -33.55
CA MET A 12 11.17 9.12 -34.78
C MET A 12 11.86 8.21 -35.78
N ASN A 13 13.19 8.34 -35.97
CA ASN A 13 13.97 7.50 -36.87
C ASN A 13 13.92 6.02 -36.45
N GLU A 14 13.99 5.73 -35.15
CA GLU A 14 13.88 4.37 -34.61
C GLU A 14 12.47 3.78 -34.79
N LEU A 15 11.43 4.62 -34.83
CA LEU A 15 10.03 4.19 -34.98
C LEU A 15 9.62 3.86 -36.41
N ILE A 16 10.32 4.37 -37.44
CA ILE A 16 10.02 4.11 -38.86
C ILE A 16 9.90 2.60 -39.18
N PRO A 17 10.88 1.73 -38.85
CA PRO A 17 10.79 0.31 -39.17
C PRO A 17 9.63 -0.38 -38.41
N ILE A 18 9.34 0.08 -37.19
CA ILE A 18 8.28 -0.47 -36.35
C ILE A 18 6.91 -0.09 -36.92
N MET A 19 6.73 1.17 -37.31
CA MET A 19 5.49 1.68 -37.89
C MET A 19 5.19 0.97 -39.22
N LYS A 20 6.18 0.79 -40.09
CA LYS A 20 6.01 0.05 -41.37
C LYS A 20 5.60 -1.41 -41.17
N LYS A 21 5.99 -2.03 -40.04
CA LYS A 21 5.61 -3.41 -39.71
C LYS A 21 4.18 -3.50 -39.15
N VAL A 22 3.75 -2.52 -38.35
CA VAL A 22 2.45 -2.50 -37.68
C VAL A 22 1.34 -1.96 -38.59
N ASP A 23 1.63 -0.89 -39.33
CA ASP A 23 0.70 -0.27 -40.29
C ASP A 23 1.43 0.07 -41.60
N PRO A 24 1.55 -0.91 -42.52
CA PRO A 24 2.29 -0.74 -43.77
C PRO A 24 1.70 0.30 -44.72
N LYS A 25 0.42 0.69 -44.53
CA LYS A 25 -0.29 1.62 -45.42
C LYS A 25 -0.09 3.09 -45.02
N ARG A 26 0.29 3.34 -43.77
CA ARG A 26 0.46 4.70 -43.24
C ARG A 26 1.86 5.22 -43.55
N ILE A 27 1.92 6.35 -44.25
CA ILE A 27 3.18 6.98 -44.67
C ILE A 27 3.88 7.57 -43.44
N PRO A 28 5.18 7.27 -43.21
CA PRO A 28 5.93 7.78 -42.06
C PRO A 28 6.34 9.24 -42.26
N THR A 29 5.37 10.15 -42.29
CA THR A 29 5.60 11.59 -42.14
C THR A 29 5.93 11.92 -40.69
N GLN A 30 6.56 13.07 -40.43
CA GLN A 30 6.94 13.49 -39.08
C GLN A 30 5.73 13.52 -38.13
N ASP A 31 4.59 14.04 -38.59
CA ASP A 31 3.34 14.07 -37.84
C ASP A 31 2.81 12.66 -37.55
N ASN A 32 2.83 11.76 -38.55
CA ASN A 32 2.35 10.39 -38.37
C ASN A 32 3.23 9.57 -37.43
N LEU A 33 4.54 9.78 -37.45
CA LEU A 33 5.48 9.13 -36.54
C LEU A 33 5.29 9.64 -35.10
N TYR A 34 5.08 10.95 -34.93
CA TYR A 34 4.78 11.54 -33.63
C TYR A 34 3.45 11.02 -33.07
N ASP A 35 2.39 10.97 -33.88
CA ASP A 35 1.11 10.40 -33.48
C ASP A 35 1.23 8.92 -33.11
N PHE A 36 2.00 8.15 -33.89
CA PHE A 36 2.27 6.74 -33.62
C PHE A 36 3.02 6.57 -32.29
N PHE A 37 4.03 7.41 -32.03
CA PHE A 37 4.76 7.45 -30.77
C PHE A 37 3.83 7.74 -29.59
N ILE A 38 3.03 8.80 -29.67
CA ILE A 38 2.13 9.22 -28.59
C ILE A 38 1.04 8.17 -28.34
N SER A 39 0.48 7.58 -29.40
CA SER A 39 -0.52 6.51 -29.29
C SER A 39 0.07 5.29 -28.56
N ARG A 40 1.27 4.88 -28.94
CA ARG A 40 1.97 3.76 -28.28
C ARG A 40 2.32 4.08 -26.84
N ALA A 41 2.79 5.29 -26.56
CA ALA A 41 3.10 5.72 -25.19
C ALA A 41 1.84 5.69 -24.32
N LYS A 42 0.71 6.24 -24.80
CA LYS A 42 -0.58 6.19 -24.07
C LYS A 42 -1.07 4.77 -23.82
N ALA A 43 -0.83 3.84 -24.75
CA ALA A 43 -1.27 2.45 -24.62
C ALA A 43 -0.41 1.63 -23.64
N ASN A 44 0.84 2.03 -23.38
CA ASN A 44 1.79 1.22 -22.59
C ASN A 44 2.27 1.90 -21.31
N LEU A 45 2.03 3.20 -21.14
CA LEU A 45 2.45 3.95 -19.95
C LEU A 45 1.26 4.13 -19.01
N HIS A 46 1.22 3.31 -17.95
CA HIS A 46 0.27 3.47 -16.86
C HIS A 46 0.95 4.18 -15.68
N ILE A 47 0.41 5.32 -15.27
CA ILE A 47 0.94 6.12 -14.16
C ILE A 47 -0.04 5.99 -12.99
N VAL A 48 0.47 5.55 -11.84
CA VAL A 48 -0.28 5.51 -10.58
C VAL A 48 0.32 6.56 -9.64
N LEU A 49 -0.54 7.44 -9.12
CA LEU A 49 -0.13 8.51 -8.22
C LEU A 49 -0.79 8.29 -6.85
N CYS A 50 0.03 8.13 -5.82
CA CYS A 50 -0.45 7.95 -4.45
C CYS A 50 -0.28 9.25 -3.66
N PHE A 51 -1.39 9.83 -3.21
CA PHE A 51 -1.39 11.06 -2.43
C PHE A 51 -2.00 10.83 -1.05
N SER A 52 -1.46 11.50 -0.04
CA SER A 52 -2.16 11.64 1.24
C SER A 52 -3.22 12.73 1.11
N PRO A 53 -4.49 12.46 1.46
CA PRO A 53 -5.53 13.50 1.50
C PRO A 53 -5.35 14.43 2.70
N VAL A 54 -4.43 14.13 3.62
CA VAL A 54 -4.20 14.92 4.83
C VAL A 54 -3.41 16.19 4.51
N GLY A 55 -3.99 17.33 4.87
CA GLY A 55 -3.36 18.65 4.76
C GLY A 55 -3.66 19.39 3.45
N GLU A 56 -3.30 20.67 3.42
CA GLU A 56 -3.71 21.57 2.32
C GLU A 56 -2.91 21.38 1.02
N LYS A 57 -1.74 20.73 1.09
CA LYS A 57 -0.83 20.59 -0.06
C LYS A 57 -1.47 19.84 -1.22
N PHE A 58 -2.22 18.76 -0.93
CA PHE A 58 -2.90 18.00 -1.97
C PHE A 58 -3.96 18.87 -2.66
N ARG A 59 -4.84 19.51 -1.89
CA ARG A 59 -5.86 20.45 -2.40
C ARG A 59 -5.24 21.53 -3.29
N ASN A 60 -4.19 22.20 -2.81
CA ASN A 60 -3.53 23.28 -3.55
C ASN A 60 -2.87 22.78 -4.85
N ARG A 61 -2.35 21.55 -4.89
CA ARG A 61 -1.79 20.95 -6.11
C ARG A 61 -2.88 20.54 -7.10
N SER A 62 -3.97 19.93 -6.62
CA SER A 62 -5.09 19.53 -7.48
C SER A 62 -5.76 20.74 -8.14
N LEU A 63 -5.82 21.90 -7.46
CA LEU A 63 -6.30 23.15 -8.04
C LEU A 63 -5.33 23.72 -9.10
N LYS A 64 -4.01 23.57 -8.91
CA LYS A 64 -3.01 24.03 -9.89
C LYS A 64 -2.92 23.12 -11.12
N PHE A 65 -3.27 21.84 -10.97
CA PHE A 65 -3.13 20.82 -12.01
C PHE A 65 -4.45 20.04 -12.18
N PRO A 66 -5.47 20.64 -12.84
CA PRO A 66 -6.79 20.03 -12.99
C PRO A 66 -6.77 18.69 -13.75
N GLY A 67 -5.75 18.47 -14.59
CA GLY A 67 -5.54 17.20 -15.29
C GLY A 67 -5.36 15.99 -14.39
N LEU A 68 -4.97 16.18 -13.12
CA LEU A 68 -4.88 15.10 -12.14
C LEU A 68 -6.26 14.53 -11.77
N ILE A 69 -7.31 15.35 -11.85
CA ILE A 69 -8.68 14.93 -11.53
C ILE A 69 -9.41 14.48 -12.79
N SER A 70 -9.25 15.21 -13.90
CA SER A 70 -9.98 14.89 -15.14
C SER A 70 -9.35 13.75 -15.95
N GLY A 71 -8.05 13.52 -15.81
CA GLY A 71 -7.30 12.53 -16.60
C GLY A 71 -7.01 11.21 -15.88
N CYS A 72 -7.39 11.07 -14.61
CA CYS A 72 -7.12 9.89 -13.80
C CYS A 72 -8.39 9.36 -13.14
N THR A 73 -8.43 8.05 -12.90
CA THR A 73 -9.43 7.43 -12.03
C THR A 73 -9.02 7.63 -10.58
N ILE A 74 -9.96 8.12 -9.76
CA ILE A 74 -9.73 8.31 -8.33
C ILE A 74 -10.16 7.06 -7.58
N ASP A 75 -9.23 6.48 -6.81
CA ASP A 75 -9.49 5.38 -5.90
C ASP A 75 -9.23 5.84 -4.45
N TRP A 76 -10.20 5.60 -3.57
CA TRP A 76 -10.17 6.06 -2.18
C TRP A 76 -9.77 4.93 -1.24
N PHE A 77 -8.60 5.08 -0.63
CA PHE A 77 -8.12 4.15 0.40
C PHE A 77 -8.76 4.48 1.75
N GLN A 78 -9.84 3.78 2.06
CA GLN A 78 -10.51 3.88 3.35
C GLN A 78 -9.80 3.04 4.42
N ARG A 79 -10.13 3.31 5.69
CA ARG A 79 -9.74 2.46 6.81
C ARG A 79 -10.27 1.05 6.59
N TRP A 80 -9.48 0.04 6.97
CA TRP A 80 -9.92 -1.34 6.91
C TRP A 80 -11.14 -1.56 7.82
N PRO A 81 -12.22 -2.17 7.30
CA PRO A 81 -13.34 -2.59 8.13
C PRO A 81 -12.89 -3.71 9.08
N GLU A 82 -13.70 -3.97 10.11
CA GLU A 82 -13.44 -5.01 11.11
C GLU A 82 -13.17 -6.37 10.46
N ASP A 83 -13.99 -6.80 9.50
CA ASP A 83 -13.80 -8.06 8.78
C ASP A 83 -12.43 -8.15 8.09
N ALA A 84 -11.94 -7.04 7.52
CA ALA A 84 -10.63 -6.99 6.89
C ALA A 84 -9.50 -7.07 7.94
N LEU A 85 -9.67 -6.42 9.09
CA LEU A 85 -8.73 -6.51 10.20
C LEU A 85 -8.64 -7.95 10.73
N ILE A 86 -9.79 -8.62 10.92
CA ILE A 86 -9.85 -10.03 11.34
C ILE A 86 -9.18 -10.93 10.29
N ALA A 87 -9.47 -10.73 9.00
CA ALA A 87 -8.86 -11.50 7.93
C ALA A 87 -7.32 -11.35 7.90
N VAL A 88 -6.82 -10.14 8.11
CA VAL A 88 -5.37 -9.87 8.21
C VAL A 88 -4.78 -10.53 9.44
N SER A 89 -5.38 -10.38 10.62
CA SER A 89 -4.92 -11.05 11.85
C SER A 89 -4.90 -12.57 11.69
N ASN A 90 -5.95 -13.14 11.09
CA ASN A 90 -6.04 -14.57 10.82
C ASN A 90 -4.91 -15.00 9.87
N HIS A 91 -4.72 -14.29 8.75
CA HIS A 91 -3.63 -14.60 7.82
C HIS A 91 -2.25 -14.59 8.51
N PHE A 92 -2.00 -13.61 9.38
CA PHE A 92 -0.71 -13.49 10.06
C PHE A 92 -0.50 -14.51 11.19
N LEU A 93 -1.57 -14.91 11.90
CA LEU A 93 -1.48 -15.79 13.09
C LEU A 93 -1.85 -17.25 12.79
N LYS A 94 -2.43 -17.57 11.64
CA LYS A 94 -2.88 -18.92 11.28
C LYS A 94 -1.75 -19.95 11.43
N ASP A 95 -0.62 -19.69 10.77
CA ASP A 95 0.52 -20.61 10.76
C ASP A 95 1.47 -20.42 11.95
N TYR A 96 1.21 -19.42 12.81
CA TYR A 96 2.00 -19.18 14.01
C TYR A 96 1.55 -20.10 15.16
N SER A 97 2.48 -20.89 15.70
CA SER A 97 2.17 -21.80 16.81
C SER A 97 2.01 -21.02 18.12
N ILE A 98 0.85 -21.16 18.76
CA ILE A 98 0.56 -20.57 20.07
C ILE A 98 0.06 -21.72 20.95
N VAL A 99 0.64 -21.86 22.14
CA VAL A 99 0.25 -22.88 23.12
C VAL A 99 -1.08 -22.48 23.76
N CYS A 100 -2.19 -22.82 23.10
CA CYS A 100 -3.54 -22.60 23.59
C CYS A 100 -4.56 -23.54 22.91
N LYS A 101 -5.80 -23.56 23.41
CA LYS A 101 -6.91 -24.24 22.72
C LYS A 101 -7.25 -23.50 21.43
N PRO A 102 -7.71 -24.19 20.37
CA PRO A 102 -8.06 -23.55 19.09
C PRO A 102 -9.06 -22.39 19.23
N GLU A 103 -10.06 -22.55 20.11
CA GLU A 103 -11.06 -21.51 20.43
C GLU A 103 -10.40 -20.24 20.99
N VAL A 104 -9.40 -20.38 21.86
CA VAL A 104 -8.67 -19.25 22.45
C VAL A 104 -7.82 -18.55 21.39
N LYS A 105 -7.24 -19.31 20.44
CA LYS A 105 -6.51 -18.74 19.30
C LYS A 105 -7.43 -17.92 18.39
N GLN A 106 -8.64 -18.41 18.15
CA GLN A 106 -9.64 -17.68 17.36
C GLN A 106 -10.05 -16.37 18.06
N ASN A 107 -10.36 -16.41 19.35
CA ASN A 107 -10.68 -15.20 20.12
C ASN A 107 -9.52 -14.20 20.14
N LEU A 108 -8.27 -14.68 20.21
CA LEU A 108 -7.08 -13.82 20.12
C LEU A 108 -7.03 -13.06 18.79
N ILE A 109 -7.30 -13.74 17.66
CA ILE A 109 -7.33 -13.13 16.33
C ILE A 109 -8.35 -11.99 16.26
N GLU A 110 -9.55 -12.21 16.79
CA GLU A 110 -10.61 -11.21 16.84
C GLU A 110 -10.25 -10.02 17.75
N ILE A 111 -9.63 -10.29 18.90
CA ILE A 111 -9.15 -9.26 19.82
C ILE A 111 -8.09 -8.36 19.16
N MET A 112 -7.18 -8.92 18.34
CA MET A 112 -6.18 -8.09 17.65
C MET A 112 -6.85 -7.05 16.75
N ALA A 113 -7.87 -7.46 15.98
CA ALA A 113 -8.64 -6.56 15.14
C ALA A 113 -9.39 -5.51 15.97
N PHE A 114 -10.05 -5.94 17.04
CA PHE A 114 -10.77 -5.05 17.96
C PHE A 114 -9.86 -3.98 18.58
N VAL A 115 -8.66 -4.35 19.02
CA VAL A 115 -7.70 -3.40 19.61
C VAL A 115 -7.32 -2.32 18.61
N GLN A 116 -6.99 -2.71 17.37
CA GLN A 116 -6.65 -1.76 16.31
C GLN A 116 -7.83 -0.82 16.02
N ASP A 117 -9.05 -1.35 16.01
CA ASP A 117 -10.26 -0.59 15.78
C ASP A 117 -10.49 0.46 16.89
N LYS A 118 -10.33 0.05 18.14
CA LYS A 118 -10.44 0.92 19.32
C LYS A 118 -9.35 1.98 19.41
N VAL A 119 -8.10 1.67 19.06
CA VAL A 119 -7.03 2.66 19.03
C VAL A 119 -7.36 3.80 18.07
N ALA A 120 -8.02 3.49 16.95
CA ALA A 120 -8.42 4.51 15.98
C ALA A 120 -9.60 5.36 16.46
N GLU A 121 -10.56 4.81 17.22
CA GLU A 121 -11.57 5.61 17.93
C GLU A 121 -10.90 6.55 18.96
N ILE A 122 -9.99 6.02 19.79
CA ILE A 122 -9.28 6.80 20.82
C ILE A 122 -8.45 7.94 20.20
N CYS A 123 -7.88 7.73 19.01
CA CYS A 123 -7.17 8.77 18.29
C CYS A 123 -8.06 9.96 17.91
N VAL A 124 -9.35 9.72 17.63
CA VAL A 124 -10.34 10.79 17.39
C VAL A 124 -10.62 11.53 18.69
N ASP A 125 -10.95 10.83 19.77
CA ASP A 125 -11.18 11.42 21.09
C ASP A 125 -9.98 12.24 21.59
N TYR A 126 -8.77 11.73 21.34
CA TYR A 126 -7.53 12.39 21.70
C TYR A 126 -7.36 13.71 20.94
N TYR A 127 -7.70 13.74 19.65
CA TYR A 127 -7.69 14.97 18.87
C TYR A 127 -8.76 15.96 19.36
N GLU A 128 -9.96 15.50 19.69
CA GLU A 128 -11.02 16.38 20.18
C GLU A 128 -10.66 17.06 21.50
N ARG A 129 -10.04 16.31 22.41
CA ARG A 129 -9.66 16.81 23.75
C ARG A 129 -8.39 17.67 23.73
N PHE A 130 -7.36 17.23 23.01
CA PHE A 130 -6.02 17.83 23.11
C PHE A 130 -5.57 18.57 21.86
N ARG A 131 -6.34 18.50 20.76
CA ARG A 131 -5.99 19.06 19.44
C ARG A 131 -4.64 18.57 18.91
N ARG A 132 -4.21 17.38 19.34
CA ARG A 132 -3.00 16.69 18.88
C ARG A 132 -3.41 15.54 17.98
N GLN A 133 -2.91 15.52 16.74
CA GLN A 133 -3.21 14.45 15.80
C GLN A 133 -2.36 13.22 16.09
N ALA A 134 -3.02 12.07 16.24
CA ALA A 134 -2.42 10.75 16.20
C ALA A 134 -3.06 9.98 15.04
N HIS A 135 -2.26 9.19 14.32
CA HIS A 135 -2.72 8.47 13.14
C HIS A 135 -2.54 6.97 13.31
N VAL A 136 -3.58 6.24 12.96
CA VAL A 136 -3.58 4.79 12.89
C VAL A 136 -3.49 4.40 11.41
N THR A 137 -2.57 3.51 11.07
CA THR A 137 -2.38 3.07 9.68
C THR A 137 -2.42 1.55 9.60
N PRO A 138 -2.77 0.97 8.43
CA PRO A 138 -2.62 -0.47 8.24
C PRO A 138 -1.22 -0.97 8.56
N LYS A 139 -0.19 -0.17 8.24
CA LYS A 139 1.21 -0.50 8.58
C LYS A 139 1.44 -0.62 10.09
N SER A 140 0.87 0.26 10.91
CA SER A 140 0.99 0.15 12.37
C SER A 140 0.33 -1.12 12.90
N PHE A 141 -0.76 -1.57 12.28
CA PHE A 141 -1.39 -2.85 12.62
C PHE A 141 -0.49 -4.05 12.32
N LEU A 142 0.12 -4.07 11.13
CA LEU A 142 1.05 -5.13 10.75
C LEU A 142 2.26 -5.18 11.69
N SER A 143 2.81 -4.02 12.06
CA SER A 143 3.88 -3.95 13.06
C SER A 143 3.43 -4.42 14.45
N PHE A 144 2.19 -4.16 14.84
CA PHE A 144 1.62 -4.68 16.09
C PHE A 144 1.52 -6.21 16.08
N LEU A 145 1.01 -6.82 15.00
CA LEU A 145 0.93 -8.27 14.86
C LEU A 145 2.31 -8.94 14.87
N GLU A 146 3.29 -8.33 14.18
CA GLU A 146 4.66 -8.83 14.18
C GLU A 146 5.31 -8.69 15.56
N GLY A 147 5.13 -7.55 16.22
CA GLY A 147 5.60 -7.33 17.58
C GLY A 147 5.01 -8.33 18.58
N TYR A 148 3.74 -8.72 18.41
CA TYR A 148 3.13 -9.76 19.23
C TYR A 148 3.86 -11.10 19.09
N LYS A 149 4.18 -11.53 17.87
CA LYS A 149 4.92 -12.79 17.63
C LYS A 149 6.30 -12.78 18.28
N VAL A 150 7.03 -11.67 18.12
CA VAL A 150 8.37 -11.52 18.71
C VAL A 150 8.30 -11.65 20.23
N ILE A 151 7.43 -10.87 20.87
CA ILE A 151 7.29 -10.88 22.33
C ILE A 151 6.80 -12.24 22.82
N TYR A 152 5.85 -12.87 22.11
CA TYR A 152 5.35 -14.18 22.49
C TYR A 152 6.47 -15.22 22.46
N GLN A 153 7.26 -15.27 21.39
CA GLN A 153 8.37 -16.20 21.26
C GLN A 153 9.39 -16.01 22.38
N GLU A 154 9.80 -14.77 22.63
CA GLU A 154 10.74 -14.45 23.71
C GLU A 154 10.22 -14.91 25.08
N LYS A 155 8.94 -14.65 25.38
CA LYS A 155 8.35 -15.05 26.67
C LYS A 155 8.19 -16.57 26.77
N HIS A 156 7.78 -17.21 25.68
CA HIS A 156 7.64 -18.66 25.63
C HIS A 156 8.97 -19.36 25.89
N ASP A 157 10.05 -18.92 25.23
CA ASP A 157 11.38 -19.51 25.40
C ASP A 157 11.93 -19.28 26.81
N ASN A 158 11.73 -18.08 27.36
CA ASN A 158 12.10 -17.79 28.76
C ASN A 158 11.38 -18.73 29.75
N ILE A 159 10.08 -18.97 29.55
CA ILE A 159 9.32 -19.90 30.40
C ILE A 159 9.79 -21.33 30.21
N ALA A 160 10.09 -21.75 28.97
CA ALA A 160 10.62 -23.09 28.69
C ALA A 160 11.95 -23.34 29.41
N VAL A 161 12.86 -22.36 29.43
CA VAL A 161 14.13 -22.43 30.19
C VAL A 161 13.89 -22.51 31.69
N LEU A 162 12.94 -21.75 32.23
CA LEU A 162 12.59 -21.81 33.66
C LEU A 162 11.99 -23.17 34.03
N ALA A 163 11.10 -23.71 33.19
CA ALA A 163 10.49 -25.02 33.38
C ALA A 163 11.54 -26.14 33.35
N SER A 164 12.49 -26.10 32.40
CA SER A 164 13.55 -27.11 32.31
C SER A 164 14.46 -27.08 33.54
N ARG A 165 14.79 -25.89 34.05
CA ARG A 165 15.61 -25.74 35.27
C ARG A 165 14.92 -26.32 36.50
N MET A 166 13.60 -26.12 36.63
CA MET A 166 12.82 -26.71 37.72
C MET A 166 12.80 -28.24 37.64
N GLN A 167 12.70 -28.79 36.43
CA GLN A 167 12.66 -30.24 36.22
C GLN A 167 14.02 -30.91 36.48
N THR A 168 15.14 -30.21 36.25
CA THR A 168 16.49 -30.72 36.55
C THR A 168 16.93 -30.51 38.00
N GLY A 169 16.24 -29.63 38.75
CA GLY A 169 16.57 -29.28 40.13
C GLY A 169 15.81 -30.07 41.20
N LEU A 170 14.90 -30.96 40.78
CA LEU A 170 14.22 -31.99 41.57
C LEU A 170 14.81 -33.36 41.21
#